data_AF-A0A7W0R7F9-F1
#
_entry.id   AF-A0A7W0R7F9-F1
#
_cell.length_a   1.000
_cell.length_b   1.000
_cell.length_c   1.000
_cell.angle_alpha   90.00
_cell.angle_beta   90.00
_cell.angle_gamma   90.00
#
_symmetry.space_group_name_H-M   'P 1'
#
loop_
_entity.id
_entity.type
_entity.pdbx_description
1 polymer ?
#
loop_
_entity_poly.entity_id
_entity_poly.type
_entity_poly.pdbx_seq_one_letter_code
_entity_poly.pdbx_strand_id
1 'polypeptide(L)'
;MTKIVAALLVVWEPLRFAGEALTVFPTLPPRGWTAGFELAAHGLVAALASAAGLALWNGGPDSKRLATAAIAVLVVRVAQSLYWSVLPTNTMPGDQPLILAAALLIAASAITALHTARST
;
A
#
# COMPACT_ATOMS: atom_id res chain seq x y z
N MET A 1 16.22 -3.79 10.38
CA MET A 1 15.48 -3.54 9.11
C MET A 1 13.98 -3.83 9.25
N THR A 2 13.56 -4.91 9.91
CA THR A 2 12.14 -5.21 10.21
C THR A 2 11.38 -4.06 10.86
N LYS A 3 11.97 -3.34 11.83
CA LYS A 3 11.36 -2.13 12.43
C LYS A 3 11.10 -1.00 11.43
N ILE A 4 11.94 -0.85 10.40
CA ILE A 4 11.75 0.17 9.37
C ILE A 4 10.56 -0.21 8.48
N VAL A 5 10.48 -1.47 8.05
CA VAL A 5 9.34 -1.97 7.26
C VAL A 5 8.05 -1.86 8.08
N ALA A 6 8.09 -2.19 9.37
CA ALA A 6 6.95 -2.03 10.26
C ALA A 6 6.52 -0.55 10.36
N ALA A 7 7.46 0.38 10.58
CA ALA A 7 7.16 1.81 10.63
C ALA A 7 6.55 2.33 9.32
N LEU A 8 7.08 1.91 8.17
CA LEU A 8 6.51 2.25 6.87
C LEU A 8 5.07 1.73 6.74
N LEU A 9 4.82 0.47 7.08
CA LEU A 9 3.48 -0.10 7.00
C LEU A 9 2.46 0.55 7.97
N VAL A 10 2.88 0.92 9.18
CA VAL A 10 2.02 1.53 10.20
C VAL A 10 1.75 3.01 9.96
N VAL A 11 2.74 3.76 9.47
CA VAL A 11 2.66 5.22 9.40
C VAL A 11 2.50 5.68 7.96
N TRP A 12 3.31 5.16 7.05
CA TRP A 12 3.34 5.66 5.67
C TRP A 12 2.08 5.31 4.88
N GLU A 13 1.60 4.06 4.99
CA GLU A 13 0.43 3.64 4.21
C GLU A 13 -0.87 4.35 4.63
N PRO A 14 -1.19 4.54 5.93
CA PRO A 14 -2.32 5.36 6.34
C PRO A 14 -2.22 6.81 5.90
N LEU A 15 -1.03 7.41 5.98
CA LEU A 15 -0.83 8.79 5.53
C LEU A 15 -1.01 8.92 4.02
N ARG A 16 -0.52 7.95 3.24
CA ARG A 16 -0.72 7.90 1.79
C ARG A 16 -2.19 7.79 1.43
N PHE A 17 -2.93 6.91 2.10
CA PHE A 17 -4.37 6.79 1.92
C PHE A 17 -5.11 8.07 2.34
N ALA A 18 -4.73 8.70 3.45
CA ALA A 18 -5.32 9.97 3.89
C ALA A 18 -5.11 11.07 2.84
N GLY A 19 -3.90 11.15 2.25
CA GLY A 19 -3.62 12.08 1.16
C GLY A 19 -4.48 11.84 -0.08
N GLU A 20 -4.67 10.58 -0.48
CA GLU A 20 -5.60 10.21 -1.56
C GLU A 20 -7.06 10.53 -1.19
N ALA A 21 -7.51 10.18 0.01
CA ALA A 21 -8.86 10.45 0.45
C ALA A 21 -9.15 11.96 0.42
N LEU A 22 -8.22 12.80 0.87
CA LEU A 22 -8.38 14.26 0.84
C LEU A 22 -8.56 14.82 -0.58
N THR A 23 -7.94 14.23 -1.60
CA THR A 23 -8.09 14.67 -2.99
C THR A 23 -9.33 14.09 -3.66
N VAL A 24 -9.73 12.87 -3.27
CA VAL A 24 -10.85 12.14 -3.86
C VAL A 24 -12.19 12.55 -3.25
N PHE A 25 -12.27 12.77 -1.93
CA PHE A 25 -13.53 12.99 -1.22
C PHE A 25 -14.38 14.13 -1.79
N PRO A 26 -13.82 15.32 -2.12
CA PRO A 26 -14.60 16.42 -2.69
C PRO A 26 -15.17 16.11 -4.08
N THR A 27 -14.61 15.11 -4.74
CA THR A 27 -14.90 14.76 -6.13
C THR A 27 -15.58 13.38 -6.26
N LEU A 28 -16.03 12.80 -5.14
CA LEU A 28 -16.84 11.58 -5.11
C LEU A 28 -18.26 11.75 -5.71
N PRO A 29 -19.03 12.81 -5.40
CA PRO A 29 -20.41 12.92 -5.89
C PRO A 29 -20.56 12.79 -7.42
N PRO A 30 -19.74 13.45 -8.26
CA PRO A 30 -19.86 13.30 -9.71
C PRO A 30 -19.33 11.97 -10.26
N ARG A 31 -18.52 11.21 -9.51
CA ARG A 31 -17.97 9.91 -9.95
C ARG A 31 -18.84 8.71 -9.57
N GLY A 32 -19.80 8.91 -8.68
CA GLY A 32 -20.76 7.89 -8.29
C GLY A 32 -20.17 6.82 -7.36
N TRP A 33 -20.92 5.74 -7.20
CA TRP A 33 -20.68 4.69 -6.21
C TRP A 33 -19.42 3.86 -6.48
N THR A 34 -19.02 3.71 -7.74
CA THR A 34 -17.80 2.95 -8.13
C THR A 34 -16.54 3.56 -7.53
N ALA A 35 -16.40 4.89 -7.57
CA ALA A 35 -15.29 5.60 -6.93
C ALA A 35 -15.32 5.46 -5.40
N GLY A 36 -16.51 5.41 -4.80
CA GLY A 36 -16.67 5.14 -3.37
C GLY A 36 -16.17 3.74 -2.98
N PHE A 37 -16.51 2.71 -3.76
CA PHE A 37 -16.02 1.35 -3.53
C PHE A 37 -14.51 1.23 -3.72
N GLU A 38 -13.95 1.86 -4.75
CA GLU A 38 -12.51 1.87 -4.97
C GLU A 38 -11.76 2.55 -3.82
N LEU A 39 -12.25 3.71 -3.36
CA LEU A 39 -11.66 4.40 -2.21
C LEU A 39 -11.78 3.57 -0.92
N ALA A 40 -12.92 2.91 -0.70
CA ALA A 40 -13.08 2.00 0.44
C ALA A 40 -12.11 0.82 0.36
N ALA A 41 -11.92 0.24 -0.82
CA ALA A 41 -10.94 -0.83 -1.04
C ALA A 41 -9.51 -0.35 -0.74
N HIS A 42 -9.12 0.86 -1.16
CA HIS A 42 -7.83 1.45 -0.81
C HIS A 42 -7.67 1.64 0.71
N GLY A 43 -8.74 2.06 1.40
CA GLY A 43 -8.77 2.15 2.85
C GLY A 43 -8.58 0.80 3.55
N LEU A 44 -9.19 -0.26 3.03
CA LEU A 44 -8.98 -1.63 3.55
C LEU A 44 -7.54 -2.10 3.35
N VAL A 45 -6.92 -1.78 2.22
CA VAL A 45 -5.50 -2.09 1.99
C VAL A 45 -4.60 -1.35 2.98
N ALA A 46 -4.85 -0.06 3.23
CA ALA A 46 -4.11 0.72 4.22
C ALA A 46 -4.30 0.18 5.66
N ALA A 47 -5.52 -0.24 6.01
CA ALA A 47 -5.80 -0.88 7.29
C ALA A 47 -5.07 -2.23 7.44
N LEU A 48 -5.07 -3.06 6.40
CA LEU A 48 -4.33 -4.32 6.35
C LEU A 48 -2.81 -4.07 6.52
N ALA A 49 -2.26 -3.10 5.80
CA ALA A 49 -0.86 -2.71 5.93
C ALA A 49 -0.53 -2.28 7.36
N SER A 50 -1.38 -1.45 7.98
CA SER A 50 -1.21 -1.01 9.36
C SER A 50 -1.24 -2.16 10.35
N ALA A 51 -2.20 -3.07 10.22
CA ALA A 51 -2.31 -4.26 11.06
C ALA A 51 -1.08 -5.17 10.91
N ALA A 52 -0.61 -5.38 9.68
CA ALA A 52 0.59 -6.15 9.40
C ALA A 52 1.86 -5.50 9.97
N GLY A 53 1.97 -4.18 9.85
CA GLY A 53 3.06 -3.39 10.42
C GLY A 53 3.09 -3.44 11.94
N LEU A 54 1.93 -3.34 12.60
CA LEU A 54 1.80 -3.47 14.06
C LEU A 54 2.16 -4.89 14.52
N ALA A 55 1.70 -5.93 13.82
CA ALA A 55 2.07 -7.30 14.12
C ALA A 55 3.58 -7.53 14.00
N LEU A 56 4.21 -6.92 12.99
CA LEU A 56 5.66 -6.96 12.78
C LEU A 56 6.43 -6.17 13.83
N TRP A 57 5.91 -5.01 14.27
CA TRP A 57 6.50 -4.21 15.34
C TRP A 57 6.53 -4.96 16.67
N ASN A 58 5.45 -5.69 16.97
CA ASN A 58 5.29 -6.46 18.20
C ASN A 58 5.94 -7.86 18.15
N GLY A 59 6.55 -8.24 17.03
CA GLY A 59 7.26 -9.52 16.90
C GLY A 59 6.34 -10.75 16.90
N GLY A 60 5.11 -10.65 16.39
CA GLY A 60 4.16 -11.77 16.36
C GLY A 60 4.66 -12.96 15.53
N PRO A 61 4.21 -14.20 15.84
CA PRO A 61 4.74 -15.44 15.24
C PRO A 61 4.54 -15.52 13.71
N ASP A 62 3.46 -14.96 13.18
CA ASP A 62 3.17 -14.92 11.72
C ASP A 62 3.39 -13.54 11.09
N SER A 63 4.02 -12.61 11.82
CA SER A 63 4.14 -11.21 11.41
C SER A 63 4.83 -11.02 10.05
N LYS A 64 5.87 -11.81 9.75
CA LYS A 64 6.58 -11.75 8.46
C LYS A 64 5.71 -12.19 7.29
N ARG A 65 4.89 -13.23 7.47
CA ARG A 65 3.97 -13.74 6.43
C ARG A 65 2.86 -12.72 6.17
N LEU A 66 2.30 -12.16 7.24
CA LEU A 66 1.28 -11.11 7.14
C LEU A 66 1.82 -9.85 6.46
N ALA A 67 3.02 -9.41 6.82
CA ALA A 67 3.67 -8.26 6.18
C ALA A 67 3.97 -8.52 4.69
N THR A 68 4.43 -9.72 4.33
CA THR A 68 4.66 -10.11 2.92
C THR A 68 3.36 -10.07 2.12
N ALA A 69 2.27 -10.61 2.67
CA ALA A 69 0.95 -10.55 2.04
C ALA A 69 0.46 -9.11 1.88
N ALA A 70 0.59 -8.28 2.92
CA ALA A 70 0.22 -6.87 2.86
C ALA A 70 1.01 -6.10 1.78
N ILE A 71 2.33 -6.33 1.68
CA ILE A 71 3.18 -5.74 0.63
C ILE A 71 2.71 -6.19 -0.77
N ALA A 72 2.37 -7.46 -0.96
CA ALA A 72 1.87 -7.95 -2.24
C ALA A 72 0.53 -7.28 -2.62
N VAL A 73 -0.39 -7.14 -1.66
CA VAL A 73 -1.67 -6.44 -1.86
C VAL A 73 -1.44 -4.96 -2.19
N LEU A 74 -0.47 -4.30 -1.55
CA LEU A 74 -0.09 -2.92 -1.87
C LEU A 74 0.39 -2.77 -3.32
N VAL A 75 1.22 -3.69 -3.81
CA VAL A 75 1.68 -3.69 -5.20
C VAL A 75 0.50 -3.86 -6.16
N VAL A 76 -0.42 -4.79 -5.87
CA VAL A 76 -1.64 -4.97 -6.67
C VAL A 76 -2.48 -3.71 -6.69
N ARG A 77 -2.67 -3.04 -5.54
CA ARG A 77 -3.37 -1.77 -5.46
C ARG A 77 -2.66 -0.68 -6.28
N VAL A 78 -1.34 -0.61 -6.26
CA VAL A 78 -0.58 0.35 -7.10
C VAL A 78 -0.80 0.05 -8.58
N ALA A 79 -0.73 -1.21 -9.01
CA ALA A 79 -1.01 -1.58 -10.40
C ALA A 79 -2.44 -1.22 -10.79
N GLN A 80 -3.43 -1.50 -9.94
CA GLN A 80 -4.81 -1.12 -10.17
C GLN A 80 -4.97 0.40 -10.30
N SER A 81 -4.36 1.18 -9.41
CA SER A 81 -4.38 2.64 -9.44
C SER A 81 -3.77 3.23 -10.73
N LEU A 82 -2.82 2.54 -11.36
CA LEU A 82 -2.11 3.01 -12.56
C LEU A 82 -2.86 2.72 -13.87
N TYR A 83 -3.57 1.59 -13.96
CA TYR A 83 -4.12 1.10 -15.23
C TYR A 83 -5.65 1.02 -15.28
N TRP A 84 -6.33 0.89 -14.13
CA TRP A 84 -7.77 0.57 -14.08
C TRP A 84 -8.53 1.39 -13.04
N SER A 85 -7.96 2.51 -12.58
CA SER A 85 -8.59 3.36 -11.57
C SER A 85 -9.66 4.27 -12.16
N VAL A 86 -10.78 4.44 -11.44
CA VAL A 86 -11.74 5.53 -11.70
C VAL A 86 -11.42 6.78 -10.86
N LEU A 87 -10.44 6.69 -9.96
CA LEU A 87 -9.98 7.80 -9.13
C LEU A 87 -9.01 8.70 -9.91
N PRO A 88 -8.96 10.00 -9.58
CA PRO A 88 -8.00 10.92 -10.19
C PRO A 88 -6.57 10.47 -9.87
N THR A 89 -5.74 10.38 -10.91
CA THR A 89 -4.31 10.07 -10.79
C THR A 89 -3.49 11.24 -11.34
N ASN A 90 -2.45 11.63 -10.59
CA ASN A 90 -1.47 12.64 -11.01
C ASN A 90 -0.28 12.00 -11.76
N THR A 91 -0.49 10.83 -12.35
CA THR A 91 0.55 10.12 -13.11
C THR A 91 0.60 10.67 -14.53
N MET A 92 1.77 11.11 -14.98
CA MET A 92 1.95 11.52 -16.37
C MET A 92 1.70 10.33 -17.32
N PRO A 93 1.03 10.54 -18.47
CA PRO A 93 0.87 9.49 -19.46
C PRO A 93 2.23 8.97 -19.93
N GLY A 94 2.45 7.66 -19.87
CA GLY A 94 3.72 7.02 -20.23
C GLY A 94 4.60 6.63 -19.03
N ASP A 95 4.38 7.21 -17.85
CA ASP A 95 5.18 6.94 -16.65
C ASP A 95 4.69 5.72 -15.85
N GLN A 96 3.50 5.19 -16.18
CA GLN A 96 2.91 4.04 -15.49
C GLN A 96 3.87 2.85 -15.34
N PRO A 97 4.55 2.35 -16.40
CA PRO A 97 5.47 1.22 -16.26
C PRO A 97 6.66 1.54 -15.36
N LEU A 98 7.17 2.77 -15.37
CA LEU A 98 8.29 3.19 -14.51
C LEU A 98 7.88 3.19 -13.03
N ILE A 99 6.70 3.74 -12.73
CA ILE A 99 6.16 3.77 -11.37
C ILE A 99 5.87 2.35 -10.87
N LEU A 100 5.31 1.50 -11.72
CA LEU A 100 5.08 0.09 -11.39
C LEU A 100 6.41 -0.64 -11.11
N ALA A 101 7.42 -0.44 -11.96
CA ALA A 101 8.73 -1.03 -11.76
C ALA A 101 9.36 -0.59 -10.43
N ALA A 102 9.28 0.70 -10.10
CA ALA A 102 9.74 1.22 -8.82
C ALA A 102 8.99 0.58 -7.63
N ALA A 103 7.67 0.46 -7.72
CA ALA A 103 6.86 -0.19 -6.69
C ALA A 103 7.25 -1.66 -6.49
N LEU A 104 7.48 -2.40 -7.58
CA LEU A 104 7.94 -3.79 -7.54
C LEU A 104 9.33 -3.92 -6.90
N LEU A 105 10.26 -3.04 -7.25
CA LEU A 105 11.61 -3.04 -6.67
C LEU A 105 11.57 -2.73 -5.16
N ILE A 106 10.77 -1.75 -4.74
CA ILE A 106 10.59 -1.43 -3.32
C ILE A 106 9.97 -2.63 -2.59
N ALA A 107 8.93 -3.24 -3.15
CA ALA A 107 8.29 -4.41 -2.56
C ALA A 107 9.24 -5.59 -2.44
N ALA A 108 10.00 -5.91 -3.50
CA ALA A 108 11.01 -6.95 -3.48
C ALA A 108 12.07 -6.68 -2.40
N SER A 109 12.59 -5.44 -2.32
CA SER A 109 13.59 -5.07 -1.31
C SER A 109 13.06 -5.20 0.12
N ALA A 110 11.82 -4.79 0.37
CA ALA A 110 11.17 -4.92 1.66
C ALA A 110 10.97 -6.40 2.04
N ILE A 111 10.50 -7.23 1.10
CA ILE A 111 10.32 -8.68 1.32
C ILE A 111 11.66 -9.35 1.60
N THR A 112 12.71 -9.05 0.83
CA THR A 112 14.06 -9.55 1.10
C THR A 112 14.53 -9.14 2.48
N ALA A 113 14.35 -7.88 2.89
CA ALA A 113 14.72 -7.38 4.20
C ALA A 113 13.97 -8.06 5.37
N LEU A 114 12.71 -8.46 5.17
CA LEU A 114 11.94 -9.24 6.16
C LEU A 114 12.53 -10.64 6.38
N HIS A 115 13.01 -11.27 5.31
CA HIS A 115 13.51 -12.65 5.33
C HIS A 115 15.00 -12.74 5.71
N THR A 116 15.81 -11.71 5.41
CA THR A 116 17.23 -11.67 5.81
C THR A 116 17.45 -11.19 7.25
N ALA A 117 16.48 -10.50 7.84
CA ALA A 117 16.52 -10.16 9.26
C ALA A 117 16.41 -11.45 10.10
N ARG A 118 17.55 -11.96 10.56
CA ARG A 118 17.65 -13.08 11.51
C ARG A 118 16.78 -12.78 12.74
N SER A 119 16.03 -13.79 13.18
CA SER A 119 15.39 -13.83 14.49
C SER A 119 16.50 -13.83 15.55
N THR A 120 16.92 -12.65 15.98
CA THR A 120 17.64 -12.45 17.24
C THR A 120 16.63 -12.31 18.35
#